data_AF-A0A2V9PXC8-F1
#
_entry.id   AF-A0A2V9PXC8-F1
#
_cell.length_a   1.000
_cell.length_b   1.000
_cell.length_c   1.000
_cell.angle_alpha   90.00
_cell.angle_beta   90.00
_cell.angle_gamma   90.00
#
_symmetry.space_group_name_H-M   'P 1'
#
loop_
_entity.id
_entity.type
_entity.pdbx_description
1 polymer ?
#
loop_
_entity_poly.entity_id
_entity_poly.type
_entity_poly.pdbx_seq_one_letter_code
_entity_poly.pdbx_strand_id
1 'polypeptide(L)'
;MKIATLLLFSVMMMSPSATLFSSPQKDKPAEVDRAQQSLQTAKNELEHAGTEWGGDRVQAIKHIDAALKELEQAEQWARQHHDIK
;
A
#
# COMPACT_ATOMS: atom_id res chain seq x y z
N MET A 1 19.19 62.62 -7.93
CA MET A 1 19.40 61.72 -9.08
C MET A 1 20.48 60.71 -8.66
N LYS A 2 20.11 59.47 -8.33
CA LYS A 2 20.25 58.23 -9.13
C LYS A 2 21.69 57.90 -9.55
N ILE A 3 22.32 56.90 -8.91
CA ILE A 3 23.03 55.73 -9.49
C ILE A 3 23.04 54.65 -8.37
N ALA A 4 22.06 53.72 -8.33
CA ALA A 4 22.04 52.41 -8.99
C ALA A 4 23.15 51.45 -8.47
N THR A 5 22.84 50.62 -7.46
CA THR A 5 22.51 49.17 -7.54
C THR A 5 23.69 48.20 -7.72
N LEU A 6 23.75 47.26 -6.77
CA LEU A 6 24.10 45.82 -6.88
C LEU A 6 25.56 45.37 -7.05
N LEU A 7 25.92 44.36 -6.23
CA LEU A 7 26.70 43.12 -6.46
C LEU A 7 27.05 42.58 -5.04
N LEU A 8 26.33 41.68 -4.36
CA LEU A 8 25.78 40.34 -4.67
C LEU A 8 26.86 39.26 -4.89
N PHE A 9 27.54 38.83 -3.82
CA PHE A 9 28.34 37.60 -3.64
C PHE A 9 28.79 37.64 -2.15
N SER A 10 28.73 36.64 -1.27
CA SER A 10 28.65 35.19 -1.34
C SER A 10 28.26 34.68 0.05
N VAL A 11 27.09 34.06 0.25
CA VAL A 11 26.92 32.94 1.18
C VAL A 11 25.67 32.18 0.71
N MET A 12 25.77 31.44 -0.40
CA MET A 12 24.79 30.40 -0.69
C MET A 12 25.44 29.06 -0.33
N MET A 13 25.13 28.69 0.91
CA MET A 13 25.22 27.38 1.54
C MET A 13 25.43 26.20 0.58
N MET A 14 26.54 25.49 0.79
CA MET A 14 26.65 24.06 0.52
C MET A 14 25.37 23.37 0.98
N SER A 15 24.57 22.92 0.04
CA SER A 15 23.48 21.97 0.30
C SER A 15 23.87 20.69 -0.46
N PRO A 16 24.21 19.59 0.22
CA PRO A 16 24.35 18.32 -0.47
C PRO A 16 22.97 17.99 -1.03
N SER A 17 22.83 17.98 -2.36
CA SER A 17 21.64 17.45 -3.02
C SER A 17 21.48 16.01 -2.57
N ALA A 18 20.57 15.80 -1.62
CA ALA A 18 20.15 14.50 -1.19
C ALA A 18 19.74 13.71 -2.44
N THR A 19 20.30 12.51 -2.54
CA THR A 19 20.11 11.52 -3.59
C THR A 19 18.65 11.46 -4.08
N LEU A 20 18.39 11.94 -5.31
CA LEU A 20 17.09 11.85 -6.00
C LEU A 20 16.76 10.43 -6.51
N PHE A 21 17.50 9.42 -6.06
CA PHE A 21 17.25 8.03 -6.44
C PHE A 21 16.29 7.41 -5.43
N SER A 22 15.00 7.69 -5.60
CA SER A 22 13.98 6.77 -5.11
C SER A 22 14.19 5.47 -5.88
N SER A 23 14.68 4.43 -5.20
CA SER A 23 14.67 3.07 -5.76
C SER A 23 13.26 2.75 -6.25
N PRO A 24 13.08 2.01 -7.36
CA PRO A 24 11.76 1.55 -7.78
C PRO A 24 11.15 0.72 -6.63
N GLN A 25 10.29 1.39 -5.90
CA GLN A 25 9.25 0.86 -5.03
C GLN A 25 8.52 -0.18 -5.86
N LYS A 26 8.79 -1.46 -5.61
CA LYS A 26 8.12 -2.53 -6.33
C LYS A 26 6.71 -2.60 -5.77
N ASP A 27 5.77 -2.05 -6.53
CA ASP A 27 4.38 -2.04 -6.14
C ASP A 27 3.88 -3.47 -5.93
N LYS A 28 2.91 -3.61 -5.03
CA LYS A 28 2.21 -4.86 -4.79
C LYS A 28 1.74 -5.48 -6.13
N PRO A 29 1.94 -6.80 -6.34
CA PRO A 29 1.44 -7.44 -7.56
C PRO A 29 -0.07 -7.28 -7.67
N ALA A 30 -0.55 -6.85 -8.84
CA ALA A 30 -1.97 -6.60 -9.10
C ALA A 30 -2.83 -7.87 -8.88
N GLU A 31 -2.24 -9.05 -8.99
CA GLU A 31 -2.85 -10.34 -8.65
C GLU A 31 -3.28 -10.40 -7.18
N VAL A 32 -2.43 -9.93 -6.26
CA VAL A 32 -2.68 -9.96 -4.82
C VAL A 32 -3.76 -8.95 -4.46
N ASP A 33 -3.76 -7.77 -5.10
CA ASP A 33 -4.84 -6.79 -4.95
C ASP A 33 -6.19 -7.36 -5.39
N ARG A 34 -6.24 -7.96 -6.58
CA ARG A 34 -7.46 -8.57 -7.12
C ARG A 34 -7.95 -9.72 -6.24
N ALA A 35 -7.04 -10.52 -5.68
CA ALA A 35 -7.39 -11.60 -4.76
C ALA A 35 -8.05 -11.05 -3.48
N GLN A 36 -7.46 -10.03 -2.85
CA GLN A 36 -8.06 -9.38 -1.68
C GLN A 36 -9.41 -8.75 -1.97
N GLN A 37 -9.53 -8.04 -3.10
CA GLN A 37 -10.81 -7.45 -3.52
C GLN A 37 -11.88 -8.53 -3.70
N SER A 38 -11.53 -9.64 -4.36
CA SER A 38 -12.46 -10.74 -4.60
C SER A 38 -12.90 -11.41 -3.30
N LEU A 39 -11.98 -11.61 -2.35
CA LEU A 39 -12.29 -12.14 -1.02
C LEU A 39 -13.20 -11.19 -0.23
N GLN A 40 -12.92 -9.88 -0.26
CA GLN A 40 -13.75 -8.88 0.41
C GLN A 40 -15.17 -8.81 -0.17
N THR A 41 -15.30 -8.89 -1.49
CA THR A 41 -16.60 -8.96 -2.18
C THR A 41 -17.35 -10.22 -1.78
N ALA A 42 -16.71 -11.39 -1.83
CA ALA A 42 -17.33 -12.66 -1.45
C ALA A 42 -17.81 -12.65 0.01
N LYS A 43 -17.00 -12.11 0.93
CA LYS A 43 -17.41 -11.93 2.33
C LYS A 43 -18.66 -11.08 2.43
N ASN A 44 -18.66 -9.91 1.79
CA ASN A 44 -19.81 -9.01 1.81
C ASN A 44 -21.07 -9.69 1.27
N GLU A 45 -20.97 -10.39 0.13
CA GLU A 45 -22.10 -11.13 -0.43
C GLU A 45 -22.64 -12.19 0.54
N LEU A 46 -21.75 -12.94 1.20
CA LEU A 46 -22.14 -13.96 2.19
C LEU A 46 -22.72 -13.36 3.48
N GLU A 47 -22.27 -12.19 3.91
CA GLU A 47 -22.87 -11.48 5.04
C GLU A 47 -24.32 -11.05 4.75
N HIS A 48 -24.62 -10.76 3.47
CA HIS A 48 -25.94 -10.33 3.01
C HIS A 48 -26.83 -11.48 2.51
N ALA A 49 -26.30 -12.68 2.30
CA ALA A 49 -26.99 -13.81 1.67
C ALA A 49 -28.12 -14.44 2.52
N GLY A 50 -28.65 -13.76 3.54
CA GLY A 50 -29.74 -14.29 4.37
C GLY A 50 -29.31 -15.50 5.21
N THR A 51 -30.19 -15.93 6.13
CA THR A 51 -29.87 -17.00 7.10
C THR A 51 -30.11 -18.42 6.58
N GLU A 52 -30.70 -18.55 5.39
CA GLU A 52 -31.12 -19.83 4.78
C GLU A 52 -29.97 -20.81 4.48
N TRP A 53 -28.74 -20.31 4.36
CA TRP A 53 -27.52 -21.09 4.11
C TRP A 53 -26.89 -21.69 5.38
N GLY A 54 -27.53 -21.52 6.55
CA GLY A 54 -27.14 -22.15 7.80
C GLY A 54 -25.71 -21.82 8.27
N GLY A 55 -25.07 -22.80 8.93
CA GLY A 55 -23.75 -22.67 9.52
C GLY A 55 -22.61 -22.62 8.49
N ASP A 56 -22.79 -23.22 7.31
CA ASP A 56 -21.73 -23.32 6.30
C ASP A 56 -21.39 -21.95 5.69
N ARG A 57 -22.38 -21.07 5.53
CA ARG A 57 -22.14 -19.66 5.18
C ARG A 57 -21.22 -18.96 6.18
N VAL A 58 -21.48 -19.18 7.48
CA VAL A 58 -20.66 -18.62 8.56
C VAL A 58 -19.25 -19.22 8.55
N GLN A 59 -19.11 -20.51 8.22
CA GLN A 59 -17.80 -21.14 8.05
C GLN A 59 -17.04 -20.57 6.85
N ALA A 60 -17.72 -20.35 5.71
CA ALA A 60 -17.12 -19.72 4.53
C ALA A 60 -16.59 -18.31 4.85
N ILE A 61 -17.36 -17.49 5.56
CA ILE A 61 -16.91 -16.16 6.02
C ILE A 61 -15.64 -16.28 6.89
N LYS A 62 -15.60 -17.23 7.83
CA LYS A 62 -14.42 -17.46 8.67
C LYS A 62 -13.18 -17.84 7.85
N HIS A 63 -13.34 -18.66 6.82
CA HIS A 63 -12.24 -19.02 5.92
C HIS A 63 -11.76 -17.82 5.10
N ILE A 64 -12.66 -16.96 4.64
CA ILE A 64 -12.31 -15.73 3.94
C ILE A 64 -11.53 -14.78 4.87
N ASP A 65 -11.98 -14.61 6.12
CA ASP A 65 -11.27 -13.78 7.10
C ASP A 65 -9.84 -14.31 7.37
N ALA A 66 -9.68 -15.63 7.47
CA ALA A 66 -8.36 -16.25 7.61
C ALA A 66 -7.46 -15.97 6.40
N ALA A 67 -7.98 -16.13 5.19
CA ALA A 67 -7.23 -15.86 3.96
C ALA A 67 -6.82 -14.38 3.85
N LEU A 68 -7.71 -13.45 4.17
CA LEU A 68 -7.38 -12.01 4.20
C LEU A 68 -6.26 -11.70 5.18
N LYS A 69 -6.28 -12.32 6.37
CA LYS A 69 -5.23 -12.17 7.39
C LYS A 69 -3.88 -12.76 6.94
N GLU A 70 -3.89 -13.86 6.19
CA GLU A 70 -2.67 -14.44 5.62
C GLU A 70 -2.07 -13.53 4.54
N LEU A 71 -2.91 -12.94 3.68
CA LEU A 71 -2.46 -11.99 2.67
C LEU A 71 -1.87 -10.72 3.31
N GLU A 72 -2.45 -10.23 4.40
CA GLU A 72 -1.89 -9.11 5.16
C GLU A 72 -0.49 -9.43 5.70
N GLN A 73 -0.31 -10.62 6.29
CA GLN A 73 1.00 -11.08 6.77
C GLN A 73 2.01 -11.24 5.65
N ALA A 74 1.59 -11.76 4.48
CA ALA A 74 2.44 -11.87 3.31
C ALA A 74 2.90 -10.49 2.81
N GLU A 75 2.01 -9.49 2.80
CA GLU A 75 2.39 -8.12 2.47
C GLU A 75 3.35 -7.51 3.49
N GLN A 76 3.11 -7.72 4.80
CA GLN A 76 4.03 -7.26 5.84
C GLN A 76 5.41 -7.89 5.68
N TRP A 77 5.46 -9.19 5.38
CA TRP A 77 6.70 -9.90 5.10
C TRP A 77 7.40 -9.32 3.87
N ALA A 78 6.69 -9.10 2.77
CA ALA A 78 7.25 -8.51 1.54
C ALA A 78 7.78 -7.09 1.76
N ARG A 79 7.11 -6.29 2.61
CA ARG A 79 7.59 -4.96 3.04
C ARG A 79 8.90 -5.03 3.83
N GLN A 80 9.02 -6.00 4.72
CA GLN A 80 10.20 -6.16 5.57
C GLN A 80 11.39 -6.80 4.84
N HIS A 81 11.12 -7.70 3.88
CA HIS A 81 12.15 -8.54 3.23
C HIS A 81 12.50 -8.12 1.80
N HIS A 82 12.20 -6.86 1.44
CA HIS A 82 12.63 -6.19 0.19
C HIS A 82 11.91 -6.60 -1.11
N ASP A 83 10.57 -6.70 -1.11
CA ASP A 83 9.80 -6.83 -2.36
C ASP A 83 8.62 -5.85 -2.52
N ILE A 84 8.29 -5.05 -1.50
CA ILE A 84 7.40 -3.88 -1.61
C ILE A 84 7.88 -2.82 -0.60
N LYS A 85 8.78 -1.92 -0.98
CA LYS A 85 8.88 -0.62 -0.27
C LYS A 85 7.89 0.30 -0.92
#